data_AF-A0AAN9GI55-F1
#
_entry.id   AF-A0AAN9GI55-F1
#
_cell.length_a   1.000
_cell.length_b   1.000
_cell.length_c   1.000
_cell.angle_alpha   90.00
_cell.angle_beta   90.00
_cell.angle_gamma   90.00
#
_symmetry.space_group_name_H-M   'P 1'
#
loop_
_entity.id
_entity.type
_entity.pdbx_description
1 polymer ?
#
loop_
_entity_poly.entity_id
_entity_poly.type
_entity_poly.pdbx_seq_one_letter_code
_entity_poly.pdbx_strand_id
1 'polypeptide(L)'
;MTETEQLITLLREQMEQQQRQHKEDMEQQMHQMEMMMKAFSGAAAPAREESYDDPSASNLRFPITTQAAAIPSFVAFDATSELWPDYWSRFCTFVVANSEPEQRKAQVFWTNQTATVYKQLANLATQQNPPKDINCLTMDEIVKFMKEQFDPKLFLVRERFKFWSDMKRKPGEALQELAARIRQDAATCDFPSIKNPQDEALRQMRLS
;
A
#
# COMPACT_ATOMS: atom_id res chain seq x y z
N MET A 1 8.04 69.09 -5.95
CA MET A 1 7.96 67.63 -5.75
C MET A 1 6.72 67.17 -6.50
N THR A 2 6.89 66.34 -7.52
CA THR A 2 5.83 65.98 -8.47
C THR A 2 4.93 64.89 -7.88
N GLU A 3 3.64 64.88 -8.20
CA GLU A 3 2.64 63.90 -7.70
C GLU A 3 3.10 62.44 -7.87
N THR A 4 3.93 62.17 -8.88
CA THR A 4 4.57 60.89 -9.15
C THR A 4 5.55 60.44 -8.05
N GLU A 5 6.29 61.36 -7.44
CA GLU A 5 7.24 61.06 -6.35
C GLU A 5 6.50 60.67 -5.07
N GLN A 6 5.36 61.32 -4.80
CA GLN A 6 4.49 61.01 -3.66
C GLN A 6 3.86 59.63 -3.82
N LEU A 7 3.40 59.28 -5.02
CA LEU A 7 2.82 57.97 -5.32
C LEU A 7 3.85 56.84 -5.16
N ILE A 8 5.09 57.04 -5.63
CA ILE A 8 6.17 56.05 -5.48
C ILE A 8 6.53 55.85 -4.00
N THR A 9 6.52 56.93 -3.22
CA THR A 9 6.78 56.86 -1.77
C THR A 9 5.70 56.07 -1.05
N LEU A 10 4.42 56.34 -1.37
CA LEU A 10 3.28 55.63 -0.79
C LEU A 10 3.28 54.13 -1.13
N LEU A 11 3.58 53.77 -2.38
CA LEU A 11 3.70 52.37 -2.81
C LEU A 11 4.81 51.62 -2.08
N ARG A 12 5.95 52.29 -1.84
CA ARG A 12 7.06 51.72 -1.06
C ARG A 12 6.64 51.49 0.39
N GLU A 13 6.00 52.47 1.02
CA GLU A 13 5.48 52.35 2.39
C GLU A 13 4.47 51.20 2.52
N GLN A 14 3.58 51.04 1.54
CA GLN A 14 2.59 49.97 1.54
C GLN A 14 3.25 48.58 1.42
N MET A 15 4.27 48.43 0.57
CA MET A 15 5.03 47.19 0.46
C MET A 15 5.78 46.84 1.75
N GLU A 16 6.42 47.83 2.39
CA GLU A 16 7.10 47.62 3.66
C GLU A 16 6.11 47.25 4.78
N GLN A 17 4.92 47.85 4.78
CA GLN A 17 3.89 47.51 5.75
C GLN A 17 3.37 46.08 5.55
N GLN A 18 3.17 45.63 4.31
CA GLN A 18 2.83 44.24 4.02
C GLN A 18 3.92 43.26 4.46
N GLN A 19 5.20 43.59 4.22
CA GLN A 19 6.31 42.73 4.65
C GLN A 19 6.42 42.66 6.18
N ARG A 20 6.20 43.77 6.88
CA ARG A 20 6.16 43.79 8.36
C ARG A 20 5.04 42.91 8.89
N GLN A 21 3.83 43.07 8.35
CA GLN A 21 2.68 42.24 8.77
C GLN A 21 2.93 40.75 8.54
N HIS A 22 3.46 40.38 7.38
CA HIS A 22 3.75 38.99 7.06
C HIS A 22 4.83 38.39 7.98
N LYS A 23 5.83 39.20 8.36
CA LYS A 23 6.87 38.78 9.30
C LYS A 23 6.31 38.57 10.71
N GLU A 24 5.47 39.49 11.18
CA GLU A 24 4.80 39.38 12.48
C GLU A 24 3.91 38.13 12.54
N ASP A 25 3.17 37.82 11.47
CA ASP A 25 2.36 36.60 11.38
C ASP A 25 3.22 35.33 11.45
N MET A 26 4.36 35.30 10.75
CA MET A 26 5.31 34.17 10.84
C MET A 26 5.90 34.02 12.25
N GLU A 27 6.25 35.12 12.91
CA GLU A 27 6.79 35.10 14.27
C GLU A 27 5.72 34.60 15.26
N GLN A 28 4.46 35.02 15.11
CA GLN A 28 3.34 34.51 15.90
C GLN A 28 3.12 33.02 15.65
N GLN A 29 3.17 32.57 14.39
CA GLN A 29 3.01 31.17 14.04
C GLN A 29 4.15 30.30 14.61
N MET A 30 5.40 30.77 14.53
CA MET A 30 6.53 30.11 15.18
C MET A 30 6.36 30.08 16.70
N HIS A 31 5.96 31.18 17.33
CA HIS A 31 5.76 31.22 18.77
C HIS A 31 4.63 30.28 19.21
N GLN A 32 3.57 30.18 18.41
CA GLN A 32 2.46 29.25 18.67
C GLN A 32 2.92 27.79 18.50
N MET A 33 3.78 27.50 17.50
CA MET A 33 4.39 26.19 17.30
C MET A 33 5.41 25.85 18.40
N GLU A 34 6.16 26.82 18.90
CA GLU A 34 7.10 26.68 20.03
C GLU A 34 6.35 26.43 21.34
N MET A 35 5.28 27.18 21.62
CA MET A 35 4.40 26.96 22.76
C MET A 35 3.74 25.57 22.70
N MET A 36 3.35 25.12 21.51
CA MET A 36 2.85 23.76 21.29
C MET A 36 3.95 22.73 21.57
N MET A 37 5.17 22.89 21.03
CA MET A 37 6.29 21.99 21.30
C MET A 37 6.68 21.96 22.78
N LYS A 38 6.67 23.11 23.47
CA LYS A 38 6.98 23.21 24.90
C LYS A 38 5.89 22.58 25.77
N ALA A 39 4.63 22.64 25.36
CA ALA A 39 3.54 21.91 26.00
C ALA A 39 3.70 20.38 25.81
N PHE A 40 4.23 19.94 24.67
CA PHE A 40 4.58 18.53 24.43
C PHE A 40 5.88 18.08 25.13
N SER A 41 6.86 18.98 25.33
CA SER A 41 8.16 18.66 25.94
C SER A 41 8.21 18.89 27.46
N GLY A 42 7.19 19.52 28.06
CA GLY A 42 7.08 19.74 29.50
C GLY A 42 6.94 18.48 30.37
N ALA A 43 6.95 17.28 29.75
CA ALA A 43 6.93 16.00 30.44
C ALA A 43 8.32 15.30 30.50
N ALA A 44 9.42 16.02 30.33
CA ALA A 44 10.76 15.44 30.51
C ALA A 44 11.79 16.43 31.08
N ALA A 45 11.99 16.41 32.40
CA ALA A 45 13.27 16.66 33.07
C ALA A 45 13.17 16.33 34.58
N PRO A 46 14.28 16.07 35.28
CA PRO A 46 15.37 15.15 35.00
C PRO A 46 15.52 14.09 36.12
N ALA A 47 16.40 13.12 35.90
CA ALA A 47 16.72 12.03 36.82
C ALA A 47 16.97 12.46 38.29
N ARG A 48 16.37 11.74 39.23
CA ARG A 48 16.89 11.59 40.60
C ARG A 48 16.42 10.28 41.24
N GLU A 49 17.38 9.56 41.80
CA GLU A 49 17.20 8.34 42.58
C GLU A 49 16.49 8.61 43.92
N GLU A 50 15.90 7.53 44.46
CA GLU A 50 15.58 7.24 45.87
C GLU A 50 14.15 7.44 46.43
N SER A 51 13.59 6.29 46.83
CA SER A 51 12.88 5.99 48.11
C SER A 51 11.37 6.27 48.28
N TYR A 52 10.69 5.18 48.66
CA TYR A 52 9.43 4.95 49.41
C TYR A 52 8.60 6.15 49.93
N ASP A 53 7.32 6.24 49.49
CA ASP A 53 6.08 5.98 50.28
C ASP A 53 4.81 6.58 49.59
N ASP A 54 3.71 5.82 49.64
CA ASP A 54 2.30 6.12 49.22
C ASP A 54 1.64 7.20 50.13
N PRO A 55 0.40 7.76 49.94
CA PRO A 55 -0.63 7.62 48.90
C PRO A 55 -1.31 8.91 48.38
N SER A 56 -2.08 8.74 47.30
CA SER A 56 -3.26 9.52 46.91
C SER A 56 -3.07 10.96 46.40
N ALA A 57 -3.04 11.11 45.07
CA ALA A 57 -3.85 12.10 44.35
C ALA A 57 -3.86 11.85 42.82
N SER A 58 -5.05 11.53 42.32
CA SER A 58 -5.57 12.05 41.04
C SER A 58 -4.83 11.67 39.76
N ASN A 59 -5.16 10.48 39.25
CA ASN A 59 -5.01 10.10 37.85
C ASN A 59 -5.68 11.12 36.91
N LEU A 60 -4.93 12.10 36.40
CA LEU A 60 -5.20 12.66 35.08
C LEU A 60 -4.40 11.85 34.07
N ARG A 61 -4.91 10.64 33.80
CA ARG A 61 -4.65 9.94 32.54
C ARG A 61 -5.18 10.85 31.44
N PHE A 62 -4.31 11.63 30.81
CA PHE A 62 -4.59 12.03 29.44
C PHE A 62 -4.70 10.72 28.66
N PRO A 63 -5.84 10.42 28.01
CA PRO A 63 -5.83 9.36 27.02
C PRO A 63 -4.82 9.84 25.96
N ILE A 64 -3.63 9.23 25.95
CA ILE A 64 -2.93 9.08 24.71
C ILE A 64 -3.85 8.17 23.92
N THR A 65 -4.81 8.77 23.22
CA THR A 65 -5.39 8.16 22.05
C THR A 65 -4.25 8.17 21.04
N THR A 66 -3.30 7.24 21.22
CA THR A 66 -2.70 6.59 20.07
C THR A 66 -3.90 5.93 19.44
N GLN A 67 -4.56 6.65 18.54
CA GLN A 67 -5.39 5.99 17.56
C GLN A 67 -4.39 5.06 16.89
N ALA A 68 -4.39 3.80 17.32
CA ALA A 68 -3.87 2.73 16.52
C ALA A 68 -4.68 2.88 15.24
N ALA A 69 -4.08 3.55 14.23
CA ALA A 69 -4.68 3.68 12.92
C ALA A 69 -4.99 2.24 12.53
N ALA A 70 -6.27 1.90 12.54
CA ALA A 70 -6.71 0.56 12.25
C ALA A 70 -6.13 0.24 10.88
N ILE A 71 -5.33 -0.84 10.80
CA ILE A 71 -4.71 -1.20 9.53
C ILE A 71 -5.87 -1.38 8.55
N PRO A 72 -5.93 -0.56 7.49
CA PRO A 72 -7.06 -0.62 6.60
C PRO A 72 -7.08 -2.03 5.98
N SER A 73 -8.27 -2.64 5.99
CA SER A 73 -8.44 -3.99 5.45
C SER A 73 -8.57 -3.91 3.94
N PHE A 74 -7.83 -4.76 3.25
CA PHE A 74 -7.86 -4.93 1.82
C PHE A 74 -8.04 -6.42 1.51
N VAL A 75 -8.71 -6.71 0.39
CA VAL A 75 -8.97 -8.08 -0.02
C VAL A 75 -7.64 -8.80 -0.27
N ALA A 76 -7.51 -10.02 0.23
CA ALA A 76 -6.33 -10.85 0.05
C ALA A 76 -6.16 -11.30 -1.40
N PHE A 77 -4.93 -11.57 -1.81
CA PHE A 77 -4.68 -12.12 -3.14
C PHE A 77 -5.21 -13.55 -3.27
N ASP A 78 -5.93 -13.81 -4.36
CA ASP A 78 -6.40 -15.14 -4.75
C ASP A 78 -6.05 -15.43 -6.22
N ALA A 79 -5.06 -16.31 -6.40
CA ALA A 79 -4.58 -16.75 -7.71
C ALA A 79 -5.60 -17.56 -8.52
N THR A 80 -6.77 -17.90 -7.96
CA THR A 80 -7.86 -18.53 -8.71
C THR A 80 -8.81 -17.49 -9.32
N SER A 81 -8.94 -16.34 -8.66
CA SER A 81 -9.89 -15.28 -8.99
C SER A 81 -9.27 -14.14 -9.81
N GLU A 82 -7.99 -13.83 -9.62
CA GLU A 82 -7.33 -12.72 -10.33
C GLU A 82 -5.84 -12.96 -10.59
N LEU A 83 -5.26 -12.15 -11.47
CA LEU A 83 -3.84 -12.18 -11.79
C LEU A 83 -3.04 -11.32 -10.82
N TRP A 84 -1.81 -11.73 -10.51
CA TRP A 84 -0.93 -10.97 -9.63
C TRP A 84 -0.73 -9.49 -10.06
N PRO A 85 -0.50 -9.15 -11.35
CA PRO A 85 -0.35 -7.76 -11.78
C PRO A 85 -1.59 -6.90 -11.49
N ASP A 86 -2.78 -7.47 -11.66
CA ASP A 86 -4.04 -6.77 -11.41
C ASP A 86 -4.22 -6.53 -9.90
N TYR A 87 -4.00 -7.57 -9.09
CA TYR A 87 -3.99 -7.44 -7.63
C TYR A 87 -3.01 -6.37 -7.16
N TRP A 88 -1.78 -6.41 -7.66
CA TRP A 88 -0.72 -5.49 -7.28
C TRP A 88 -1.09 -4.04 -7.60
N SER A 89 -1.70 -3.80 -8.76
CA SER A 89 -2.19 -2.47 -9.14
C SER A 89 -3.29 -1.96 -8.19
N ARG A 90 -4.25 -2.82 -7.82
CA ARG A 90 -5.30 -2.47 -6.85
C ARG A 90 -4.71 -2.20 -5.45
N PHE A 91 -3.74 -3.02 -5.03
CA PHE A 91 -3.05 -2.84 -3.75
C PHE A 91 -2.25 -1.53 -3.71
N CYS A 92 -1.53 -1.19 -4.79
CA CYS A 92 -0.83 0.10 -4.88
C CYS A 92 -1.81 1.28 -4.78
N THR A 93 -2.95 1.18 -5.46
CA THR A 93 -4.01 2.20 -5.38
C THR A 93 -4.53 2.34 -3.95
N PHE A 94 -4.73 1.22 -3.26
CA PHE A 94 -5.15 1.19 -1.86
C PHE A 94 -4.13 1.85 -0.92
N VAL A 95 -2.84 1.57 -1.07
CA VAL A 95 -1.76 2.17 -0.28
C VAL A 95 -1.76 3.69 -0.44
N VAL A 96 -1.85 4.18 -1.69
CA VAL A 96 -1.90 5.62 -1.99
C VAL A 96 -3.16 6.27 -1.42
N ALA A 97 -4.33 5.64 -1.61
CA ALA A 97 -5.61 6.18 -1.14
C ALA A 97 -5.67 6.31 0.39
N ASN A 98 -4.98 5.42 1.12
CA ASN A 98 -4.93 5.45 2.59
C ASN A 98 -3.71 6.20 3.13
N SER A 99 -2.91 6.85 2.27
CA SER A 99 -1.67 7.56 2.67
C SER A 99 -0.71 6.68 3.49
N GLU A 100 -0.63 5.40 3.16
CA GLU A 100 0.20 4.45 3.89
C GLU A 100 1.69 4.70 3.59
N PRO A 101 2.55 4.86 4.62
CA PRO A 101 3.98 5.05 4.42
C PRO A 101 4.64 3.85 3.73
N GLU A 102 5.60 4.11 2.84
CA GLU A 102 6.30 3.04 2.10
C GLU A 102 7.00 2.06 3.06
N GLN A 103 7.47 2.52 4.22
CA GLN A 103 8.11 1.70 5.25
C GLN A 103 7.16 0.70 5.90
N ARG A 104 5.84 0.96 5.85
CA ARG A 104 4.79 0.10 6.42
C ARG A 104 4.10 -0.78 5.37
N LYS A 105 4.36 -0.55 4.09
CA LYS A 105 3.67 -1.19 2.97
C LYS A 105 3.82 -2.71 2.96
N ALA A 106 5.01 -3.21 3.29
CA ALA A 106 5.25 -4.66 3.41
C ALA A 106 4.43 -5.28 4.55
N GLN A 107 4.35 -4.61 5.71
CA GLN A 107 3.57 -5.07 6.85
C GLN A 107 2.07 -5.03 6.53
N VAL A 108 1.59 -3.95 5.90
CA VAL A 108 0.20 -3.81 5.44
C VAL A 108 -0.13 -4.89 4.40
N PHE A 109 0.81 -5.25 3.52
CA PHE A 109 0.62 -6.36 2.60
C PHE A 109 0.40 -7.66 3.36
N TRP A 110 1.27 -8.00 4.32
CA TRP A 110 1.19 -9.25 5.09
C TRP A 110 -0.10 -9.39 5.89
N THR A 111 -0.55 -8.33 6.55
CA THR A 111 -1.79 -8.36 7.34
C THR A 111 -3.04 -8.56 6.49
N ASN A 112 -2.95 -8.28 5.19
CA ASN A 112 -4.04 -8.45 4.24
C ASN A 112 -3.93 -9.74 3.43
N GLN A 113 -2.89 -10.57 3.61
CA GLN A 113 -2.75 -11.83 2.88
C GLN A 113 -3.36 -13.02 3.63
N THR A 114 -3.70 -14.08 2.88
CA THR A 114 -4.10 -15.35 3.45
C THR A 114 -2.90 -16.09 4.09
N ALA A 115 -3.19 -16.97 5.05
CA ALA A 115 -2.17 -17.81 5.69
C ALA A 115 -1.37 -18.65 4.68
N THR A 116 -2.01 -19.08 3.58
CA THR A 116 -1.36 -19.87 2.52
C THR A 116 -0.29 -19.05 1.80
N VAL A 117 -0.63 -17.84 1.33
CA VAL A 117 0.31 -16.94 0.64
C VAL A 117 1.44 -16.54 1.58
N TYR A 118 1.10 -16.19 2.82
CA TYR A 118 2.10 -15.86 3.85
C TYR A 118 3.10 -17.01 4.06
N LYS A 119 2.61 -18.24 4.27
CA LYS A 119 3.48 -19.42 4.49
C LYS A 119 4.34 -19.74 3.26
N GLN A 120 3.80 -19.59 2.06
CA GLN A 120 4.56 -19.82 0.83
C GLN A 120 5.74 -18.84 0.71
N LEU A 121 5.50 -17.55 0.95
CA LEU A 121 6.56 -16.53 0.91
C LEU A 121 7.55 -16.67 2.06
N ALA A 122 7.09 -17.07 3.25
CA ALA A 122 7.98 -17.36 4.38
C ALA A 122 8.96 -18.49 4.03
N ASN A 123 8.48 -19.55 3.38
CA ASN A 123 9.34 -20.64 2.92
C ASN A 123 10.33 -20.20 1.84
N LEU A 124 9.95 -19.26 0.96
CA LEU A 124 10.87 -18.71 -0.06
C LEU A 124 11.93 -17.80 0.57
N ALA A 125 11.56 -17.04 1.61
CA ALA A 125 12.47 -16.18 2.35
C ALA A 125 13.58 -16.97 3.05
N THR A 126 13.24 -18.13 3.64
CA THR A 126 14.22 -19.02 4.29
C THR A 126 15.14 -19.74 3.30
N GLN A 127 14.72 -19.87 2.04
CA GLN A 127 15.53 -20.43 0.95
C GLN A 127 16.50 -19.41 0.33
N GLN A 128 16.40 -18.12 0.69
CA GLN A 128 17.37 -17.11 0.26
C GLN A 128 18.75 -17.37 0.90
N ASN A 129 19.79 -16.84 0.25
CA ASN A 129 21.16 -16.89 0.77
C ASN A 129 21.67 -15.46 0.99
N PRO A 130 21.77 -14.96 2.24
CA PRO A 130 21.44 -15.65 3.50
C PRO A 130 19.92 -15.78 3.75
N PRO A 131 19.49 -16.73 4.60
CA PRO A 131 18.08 -16.86 4.99
C PRO A 131 17.56 -15.57 5.63
N LYS A 132 16.36 -15.14 5.21
CA LYS A 132 15.72 -13.93 5.75
C LYS A 132 14.43 -14.26 6.48
N ASP A 133 14.16 -13.49 7.53
CA ASP A 133 12.84 -13.46 8.15
C ASP A 133 11.84 -12.75 7.22
N ILE A 134 10.61 -13.24 7.19
CA ILE A 134 9.54 -12.68 6.33
C ILE A 134 9.21 -11.22 6.66
N ASN A 135 9.33 -10.81 7.92
CA ASN A 135 9.08 -9.43 8.35
C ASN A 135 10.24 -8.48 7.98
N CYS A 136 11.39 -9.02 7.57
CA CYS A 136 12.54 -8.25 7.09
C CYS A 136 12.58 -8.11 5.56
N LEU A 137 11.62 -8.71 4.84
CA LEU A 137 11.53 -8.57 3.39
C LEU A 137 11.08 -7.16 3.00
N THR A 138 11.78 -6.59 2.03
CA THR A 138 11.38 -5.34 1.37
C THR A 138 10.20 -5.59 0.44
N MET A 139 9.43 -4.54 0.14
CA MET A 139 8.30 -4.65 -0.79
C MET A 139 8.75 -5.12 -2.17
N ASP A 140 9.91 -4.69 -2.65
CA ASP A 140 10.45 -5.09 -3.95
C ASP A 140 10.76 -6.60 -4.02
N GLU A 141 11.31 -7.16 -2.95
CA GLU A 141 11.57 -8.61 -2.85
C GLU A 141 10.27 -9.41 -2.85
N ILE A 142 9.25 -8.92 -2.13
CA ILE A 142 7.93 -9.55 -2.10
C ILE A 142 7.31 -9.53 -3.51
N VAL A 143 7.34 -8.40 -4.20
CA VAL A 143 6.82 -8.29 -5.57
C VAL A 143 7.54 -9.25 -6.51
N LYS A 144 8.85 -9.39 -6.36
CA LYS A 144 9.65 -10.34 -7.14
C LYS A 144 9.22 -11.78 -6.88
N PHE A 145 9.14 -12.20 -5.61
CA PHE A 145 8.69 -13.56 -5.28
C PHE A 145 7.27 -13.83 -5.78
N MET A 146 6.35 -12.88 -5.63
CA MET A 146 4.99 -13.03 -6.13
C MET A 146 4.94 -13.19 -7.64
N LYS A 147 5.76 -12.44 -8.39
CA LYS A 147 5.89 -12.63 -9.84
C LYS A 147 6.42 -14.03 -10.16
N GLU A 148 7.49 -14.47 -9.52
CA GLU A 148 8.06 -15.80 -9.78
C GLU A 148 7.10 -16.95 -9.45
N GLN A 149 6.25 -16.79 -8.44
CA GLN A 149 5.31 -17.83 -8.02
C GLN A 149 3.97 -17.81 -8.77
N PHE A 150 3.54 -16.65 -9.25
CA PHE A 150 2.19 -16.45 -9.79
C PHE A 150 2.15 -15.87 -11.20
N ASP A 151 3.28 -15.76 -11.91
CA ASP A 151 3.29 -15.37 -13.32
C ASP A 151 2.59 -16.44 -14.18
N PRO A 152 1.46 -16.11 -14.84
CA PRO A 152 0.75 -17.05 -15.70
C PRO A 152 1.63 -17.63 -16.81
N LYS A 153 2.64 -16.89 -17.27
CA LYS A 153 3.59 -17.33 -18.31
C LYS A 153 4.49 -18.47 -17.85
N LEU A 154 4.74 -18.59 -16.54
CA LEU A 154 5.48 -19.73 -15.98
C LEU A 154 4.60 -20.99 -15.89
N PHE A 155 3.27 -20.83 -15.94
CA PHE A 155 2.30 -21.91 -15.76
C PHE A 155 1.29 -22.00 -16.90
N LEU A 156 1.73 -21.85 -18.16
CA LEU A 156 0.87 -21.89 -19.36
C LEU A 156 -0.05 -23.12 -19.41
N VAL A 157 0.42 -24.29 -18.99
CA VAL A 157 -0.37 -25.53 -18.97
C VAL A 157 -1.57 -25.40 -18.02
N ARG A 158 -1.39 -24.78 -16.84
CA ARG A 158 -2.46 -24.52 -15.87
C ARG A 158 -3.47 -23.54 -16.45
N GLU A 159 -3.01 -22.45 -17.04
CA GLU A 159 -3.88 -21.42 -17.64
C GLU A 159 -4.70 -21.99 -18.79
N ARG A 160 -4.08 -22.76 -19.68
CA ARG A 160 -4.77 -23.46 -20.77
C ARG A 160 -5.77 -24.47 -20.24
N PHE A 161 -5.40 -25.26 -19.23
CA PHE A 161 -6.33 -26.19 -18.60
C PHE A 161 -7.55 -25.46 -18.01
N LYS A 162 -7.34 -24.33 -17.32
CA LYS A 162 -8.42 -23.48 -16.79
C LYS A 162 -9.31 -22.95 -17.91
N PHE A 163 -8.73 -22.34 -18.95
CA PHE A 163 -9.46 -21.84 -20.12
C PHE A 163 -10.33 -22.94 -20.75
N TRP A 164 -9.72 -24.09 -21.03
CA TRP A 164 -10.44 -25.22 -21.63
C TRP A 164 -11.46 -25.81 -20.70
N SER A 165 -11.34 -25.69 -19.38
CA SER A 165 -12.32 -26.15 -18.38
C SER A 165 -13.51 -25.20 -18.25
N ASP A 166 -13.26 -23.89 -18.29
CA ASP A 166 -14.27 -22.87 -18.06
C ASP A 166 -15.00 -22.42 -19.34
N MET A 167 -14.65 -22.98 -20.51
CA MET A 167 -15.26 -22.61 -21.80
C MET A 167 -16.77 -22.89 -21.92
N LYS A 168 -17.37 -23.65 -21.00
CA LYS A 168 -18.82 -23.89 -21.01
C LYS A 168 -19.58 -22.65 -20.51
N ARG A 169 -20.68 -22.32 -21.19
CA ARG A 169 -21.59 -21.25 -20.76
C ARG A 169 -22.20 -21.61 -19.42
N LYS A 170 -22.15 -20.68 -18.45
CA LYS A 170 -22.81 -20.87 -17.16
C LYS A 170 -24.34 -20.71 -17.34
N PRO A 171 -25.17 -21.41 -16.54
CA PRO A 171 -26.62 -21.23 -16.59
C PRO A 171 -26.99 -19.75 -16.34
N GLY A 172 -27.72 -19.13 -17.27
CA GLY A 172 -28.15 -17.73 -17.16
C GLY A 172 -27.15 -16.67 -17.68
N GLU A 173 -25.91 -17.03 -18.01
CA GLU A 173 -24.91 -16.10 -18.55
C GLU A 173 -25.32 -15.60 -19.94
N ALA A 174 -25.20 -14.31 -20.26
CA ALA A 174 -25.48 -13.79 -21.60
C ALA A 174 -24.37 -14.17 -22.59
N LEU A 175 -24.68 -14.22 -23.89
CA LEU A 175 -23.67 -14.56 -24.91
C LEU A 175 -22.50 -13.56 -24.93
N GLN A 176 -22.78 -12.28 -24.65
CA GLN A 176 -21.76 -11.23 -24.57
C GLN A 176 -20.84 -11.40 -23.35
N GLU A 177 -21.39 -11.81 -22.21
CA GLU A 177 -20.64 -12.10 -20.98
C GLU A 177 -19.71 -13.29 -21.18
N LEU A 178 -20.23 -14.36 -21.80
CA LEU A 178 -19.42 -15.52 -22.19
C LEU A 178 -18.27 -15.11 -23.11
N ALA A 179 -18.54 -14.30 -24.13
CA ALA A 179 -17.52 -13.85 -25.07
C ALA A 179 -16.46 -12.96 -24.40
N ALA A 180 -16.85 -12.10 -23.46
CA ALA A 180 -15.93 -11.27 -22.68
C ALA A 180 -15.01 -12.14 -21.81
N ARG A 181 -15.57 -13.12 -21.11
CA ARG A 181 -14.84 -14.06 -20.26
C ARG A 181 -13.85 -14.91 -21.05
N ILE A 182 -14.28 -15.48 -22.18
CA ILE A 182 -13.39 -16.24 -23.07
C ILE A 182 -12.21 -15.37 -23.53
N ARG A 183 -12.44 -14.11 -23.91
CA ARG A 183 -11.35 -13.20 -24.31
C ARG A 183 -10.38 -12.91 -23.15
N GLN A 184 -10.90 -12.76 -21.94
CA GLN A 184 -10.10 -12.51 -20.74
C GLN A 184 -9.25 -13.74 -20.38
N ASP A 185 -9.86 -14.92 -20.31
CA ASP A 185 -9.15 -16.17 -19.99
C ASP A 185 -8.13 -16.55 -21.07
N ALA A 186 -8.41 -16.21 -22.33
CA ALA A 186 -7.48 -16.45 -23.44
C ALA A 186 -6.20 -15.61 -23.37
N ALA A 187 -6.23 -14.46 -22.71
CA ALA A 187 -5.12 -13.50 -22.71
C ALA A 187 -3.86 -14.03 -22.01
N THR A 188 -4.00 -14.95 -21.05
CA THR A 188 -2.89 -15.56 -20.31
C THR A 188 -2.40 -16.89 -20.89
N CYS A 189 -3.13 -17.46 -21.85
CA CYS A 189 -2.88 -18.81 -22.37
C CYS A 189 -1.75 -18.89 -23.42
N ASP A 190 -1.29 -17.75 -23.95
CA ASP A 190 -0.26 -17.66 -25.01
C ASP A 190 -0.48 -18.70 -26.13
N PHE A 191 -1.68 -18.71 -26.73
CA PHE A 191 -2.01 -19.64 -27.83
C PHE A 191 -1.06 -19.60 -29.04
N PRO A 192 -0.46 -18.45 -29.42
CA PRO A 192 0.49 -18.40 -30.53
C PRO A 192 1.76 -19.26 -30.34
N SER A 193 2.12 -19.63 -29.10
CA SER A 193 3.29 -20.45 -28.81
C SER A 193 3.02 -21.96 -28.77
N ILE A 194 1.79 -22.41 -29.08
CA ILE A 194 1.45 -23.84 -29.11
C ILE A 194 2.26 -24.56 -30.19
N LYS A 195 3.20 -25.39 -29.75
CA LYS A 195 3.97 -26.33 -30.57
C LYS A 195 3.92 -27.77 -30.03
N ASN A 196 3.36 -27.97 -28.83
CA ASN A 196 3.46 -29.23 -28.10
C ASN A 196 2.22 -30.13 -28.34
N PRO A 197 2.39 -31.39 -28.78
CA PRO A 197 1.30 -32.37 -28.94
C PRO A 197 0.46 -32.60 -27.68
N GLN A 198 1.02 -32.38 -26.48
CA GLN A 198 0.29 -32.54 -25.21
C GLN A 198 -0.77 -31.45 -25.01
N ASP A 199 -0.54 -30.24 -25.51
CA ASP A 199 -1.53 -29.15 -25.47
C ASP A 199 -2.72 -29.47 -26.40
N GLU A 200 -2.47 -30.17 -27.50
CA GLU A 200 -3.49 -30.62 -28.43
C GLU A 200 -4.32 -31.79 -27.86
N ALA A 201 -3.68 -32.71 -27.12
CA ALA A 201 -4.38 -33.78 -26.41
C ALA A 201 -5.35 -33.25 -25.34
N LEU A 202 -4.99 -32.17 -24.62
CA LEU A 202 -5.89 -31.50 -23.67
C LEU A 202 -7.13 -30.90 -24.36
N ARG A 203 -6.98 -30.39 -25.59
CA ARG A 203 -8.10 -29.90 -26.41
C ARG A 203 -9.01 -31.05 -26.86
N GLN A 204 -8.43 -32.17 -27.30
CA GLN A 204 -9.16 -33.31 -27.85
C GLN A 204 -9.92 -34.11 -26.77
N MET A 205 -9.36 -34.31 -25.59
CA MET A 205 -10.00 -35.07 -24.49
C MET A 205 -11.36 -34.52 -24.03
N ARG A 206 -11.70 -33.26 -24.37
CA ARG A 206 -12.97 -32.64 -23.98
C ARG A 206 -14.02 -32.65 -25.11
N LEU A 207 -13.60 -32.89 -26.36
CA LEU A 207 -14.49 -32.94 -27.52
C LEU A 207 -15.08 -34.34 -27.75
N SER A 208 -14.54 -35.36 -27.09
CA SER A 208 -15.09 -36.71 -26.97
C SER A 208 -16.02 -36.83 -25.75
#